data_AF-A0A7K4JNS7-F1
#
_entry.id   AF-A0A7K4JNS7-F1
#
_cell.length_a   1.000
_cell.length_b   1.000
_cell.length_c   1.000
_cell.angle_alpha   90.00
_cell.angle_beta   90.00
_cell.angle_gamma   90.00
#
_symmetry.space_group_name_H-M   'P 1'
#
loop_
_entity.id
_entity.type
_entity.pdbx_description
1 polymer ?
#
loop_
_entity_poly.entity_id
_entity_poly.type
_entity_poly.pdbx_seq_one_letter_code
_entity_poly.pdbx_strand_id
1 'polypeptide(L)'
;AKLIVETDTFGSRVRIKGAESKKYICMSKRGKLIGKPNGKSKDCIFTEIVLENNYTAFQNARYEGWYMAFTRKGRPRKASRSRQNQREAHFIKRLYRGQLPFPNNAERQKQFEFVGSSSPTRRTRRTRTPHPR
;
A
#
# COMPACT_ATOMS: atom_id res chain seq x y z
N ALA A 1 -8.37 7.30 -2.15
CA ALA A 1 -7.88 8.52 -1.48
C ALA A 1 -6.92 9.26 -2.41
N LYS A 2 -6.89 10.60 -2.39
CA LYS A 2 -6.00 11.42 -3.24
C LYS A 2 -4.72 11.78 -2.50
N LEU A 3 -3.58 11.40 -3.08
CA LEU A 3 -2.26 11.83 -2.63
C LEU A 3 -1.59 12.63 -3.73
N ILE A 4 -0.87 13.67 -3.34
CA ILE A 4 0.04 14.43 -4.20
C ILE A 4 1.45 13.99 -3.79
N VAL A 5 2.23 13.52 -4.76
CA VAL A 5 3.59 13.05 -4.54
C VAL A 5 4.54 14.02 -5.23
N GLU A 6 5.42 14.64 -4.46
CA GLU A 6 6.39 15.63 -4.94
C GLU A 6 7.78 15.00 -4.85
N THR A 7 8.54 15.04 -5.94
CA THR A 7 9.94 14.59 -5.93
C THR A 7 10.78 15.58 -5.11
N ASP A 8 11.52 15.06 -4.13
CA ASP A 8 12.48 15.86 -3.35
C ASP A 8 13.79 16.04 -4.13
N THR A 9 14.37 14.94 -4.60
CA THR A 9 15.62 14.90 -5.36
C THR A 9 15.77 13.53 -6.04
N PHE A 10 16.92 13.28 -6.67
CA PHE A 10 17.29 12.00 -7.27
C PHE A 10 17.24 10.82 -6.28
N GLY A 11 17.28 9.60 -6.82
CA GLY A 11 17.23 8.38 -6.01
C GLY A 11 15.83 8.08 -5.47
N SER A 12 14.79 8.40 -6.24
CA SER A 12 13.39 8.08 -5.91
C SER A 12 12.92 8.66 -4.57
N ARG A 13 13.44 9.84 -4.19
CA ARG A 13 13.08 10.51 -2.94
C ARG A 13 11.85 11.38 -3.13
N VAL A 14 10.84 11.17 -2.29
CA VAL A 14 9.52 11.78 -2.45
C VAL A 14 8.97 12.33 -1.14
N ARG A 15 8.16 13.39 -1.24
CA ARG A 15 7.24 13.86 -0.20
C ARG A 15 5.82 13.47 -0.58
N ILE A 16 5.06 12.96 0.38
CA ILE A 16 3.70 12.49 0.15
C ILE A 16 2.72 13.38 0.93
N LYS A 17 1.83 14.06 0.23
CA LYS A 17 0.86 15.00 0.80
C LYS A 17 -0.58 14.54 0.55
N GLY A 18 -1.41 14.60 1.57
CA GLY A 18 -2.86 14.42 1.42
C GLY A 18 -3.45 15.60 0.66
N ALA A 19 -4.13 15.35 -0.46
CA ALA A 19 -4.66 16.45 -1.29
C ALA A 19 -5.80 17.22 -0.60
N GLU A 20 -6.57 16.54 0.24
CA GLU A 20 -7.69 17.10 1.00
C GLU A 20 -7.20 17.78 2.28
N SER A 21 -6.50 17.04 3.15
CA SER A 21 -6.01 17.56 4.43
C SER A 21 -4.85 18.57 4.32
N LYS A 22 -4.21 18.65 3.15
CA LYS A 22 -3.00 19.44 2.87
C LYS A 22 -1.80 19.10 3.80
N LYS A 23 -1.84 17.98 4.51
CA LYS A 23 -0.77 17.54 5.41
C LYS A 23 0.16 16.56 4.71
N TYR A 24 1.46 16.69 4.97
CA TYR A 24 2.48 15.73 4.58
C TYR A 24 2.47 14.55 5.54
N ILE A 25 2.62 13.35 5.00
CA ILE A 25 2.92 12.15 5.79
C ILE A 25 4.38 12.26 6.21
N CYS A 26 4.63 12.13 7.50
CA CYS A 26 5.97 12.17 8.08
C CYS A 26 6.12 11.10 9.16
N MET A 27 7.35 10.82 9.56
CA MET A 27 7.66 9.86 10.61
C MET A 27 8.28 10.55 11.82
N SER A 28 7.62 10.48 12.97
CA SER A 28 8.18 11.01 14.22
C SER A 28 9.45 10.25 14.65
N LYS A 29 10.25 10.87 15.53
CA LYS A 29 11.42 10.23 16.20
C LYS A 29 11.07 8.91 16.90
N ARG A 30 9.80 8.71 17.30
CA ARG A 30 9.30 7.48 17.93
C ARG A 30 8.85 6.43 16.92
N GLY A 31 9.01 6.66 15.62
CA GLY A 31 8.61 5.75 14.55
C GLY A 31 7.10 5.71 14.28
N LYS A 32 6.33 6.69 14.76
CA LYS A 32 4.90 6.83 14.40
C LYS A 32 4.75 7.66 13.13
N LEU A 33 3.88 7.22 12.22
CA LEU A 33 3.40 8.02 11.10
C LEU A 33 2.48 9.13 11.62
N ILE A 34 2.73 10.35 11.17
CA ILE A 34 2.00 11.56 11.58
C ILE A 34 1.75 12.44 10.36
N GLY A 35 0.70 13.28 10.42
CA GLY A 35 0.45 14.32 9.43
C GLY A 35 0.99 15.67 9.89
N LYS A 36 1.84 16.34 9.11
CA LYS A 36 2.37 17.69 9.41
C LYS A 36 2.00 18.68 8.30
N PRO A 37 1.66 19.94 8.63
CA PRO A 37 1.42 20.97 7.60
C PRO A 37 2.71 21.35 6.86
N ASN A 38 3.85 21.36 7.56
CA ASN A 38 5.17 21.63 6.98
C ASN A 38 5.92 20.33 6.69
N GLY A 39 6.23 20.10 5.41
CA GLY A 39 6.94 18.92 4.89
C GLY A 39 8.43 19.12 4.60
N LYS A 40 9.04 20.26 4.95
CA LYS A 40 10.44 20.58 4.60
C LYS A 40 11.46 19.63 5.25
N SER A 41 11.15 19.11 6.44
CA SER A 41 12.07 18.28 7.21
C SER A 41 12.27 16.89 6.58
N LYS A 42 13.48 16.33 6.76
CA LYS A 42 13.86 14.99 6.26
C LYS A 42 12.97 13.86 6.80
N ASP A 43 12.31 14.09 7.93
CA ASP A 43 11.33 13.14 8.51
C ASP A 43 10.05 12.98 7.66
N CYS A 44 9.81 13.87 6.69
CA CYS A 44 8.70 13.83 5.75
C CYS A 44 9.09 13.33 4.35
N ILE A 45 10.34 12.90 4.17
CA ILE A 45 10.86 12.41 2.90
C ILE A 45 10.97 10.88 2.99
N PHE A 46 10.56 10.21 1.92
CA PHE A 46 10.66 8.76 1.79
C PHE A 46 11.39 8.39 0.50
N THR A 47 12.19 7.35 0.54
CA THR A 47 12.73 6.68 -0.65
C THR A 47 11.72 5.66 -1.13
N GLU A 48 11.24 5.81 -2.36
CA GLU A 48 10.43 4.83 -3.05
C GLU A 48 11.33 3.70 -3.57
N ILE A 49 11.05 2.48 -3.14
CA ILE A 49 11.82 1.28 -3.49
C ILE A 49 10.88 0.30 -4.19
N VAL A 50 11.25 -0.13 -5.39
CA VAL A 50 10.63 -1.28 -6.04
C VAL A 50 11.28 -2.54 -5.49
N LEU A 51 10.49 -3.38 -4.86
CA LEU A 51 10.94 -4.64 -4.27
C LEU A 51 11.02 -5.74 -5.33
N GLU A 52 11.79 -6.79 -5.04
CA GLU A 52 11.93 -7.98 -5.90
C GLU A 52 10.58 -8.67 -6.20
N ASN A 53 9.60 -8.55 -5.29
CA ASN A 53 8.26 -9.08 -5.47
C ASN A 53 7.32 -8.14 -6.24
N ASN A 54 7.84 -7.10 -6.89
CA ASN A 54 7.12 -6.08 -7.68
C ASN A 54 6.15 -5.20 -6.87
N TYR A 55 6.24 -5.22 -5.54
CA TYR A 55 5.58 -4.23 -4.69
C TYR A 55 6.47 -3.01 -4.47
N THR A 56 5.86 -1.91 -4.03
CA THR A 56 6.57 -0.71 -3.62
C THR A 56 6.69 -0.64 -2.11
N ALA A 57 7.86 -0.25 -1.59
CA ALA A 57 8.05 0.15 -0.20
C ALA A 57 8.48 1.61 -0.11
N PHE A 58 8.15 2.25 1.02
CA PHE A 58 8.56 3.63 1.31
C PHE A 58 9.41 3.64 2.58
N GLN A 59 10.73 3.78 2.41
CA GLN A 59 11.68 3.88 3.52
C GLN A 59 11.83 5.35 3.93
N ASN A 60 11.83 5.66 5.23
CA ASN A 60 12.04 7.05 5.66
C ASN A 60 13.47 7.50 5.41
N ALA A 61 13.64 8.69 4.83
CA ALA A 61 14.95 9.20 4.46
C ALA A 61 15.80 9.72 5.63
N ARG A 62 15.21 9.94 6.80
CA ARG A 62 15.92 10.31 8.03
C ARG A 62 16.27 9.09 8.87
N TYR A 63 15.42 8.07 8.85
CA TYR A 63 15.54 6.87 9.66
C TYR A 63 15.69 5.65 8.74
N GLU A 64 16.93 5.28 8.44
CA GLU A 64 17.19 4.11 7.60
C GLU A 64 16.66 2.82 8.24
N GLY A 65 16.18 1.91 7.40
CA GLY A 65 15.52 0.67 7.83
C GLY A 65 14.10 0.86 8.38
N TRP A 66 13.58 2.09 8.47
CA TRP A 66 12.21 2.35 8.91
C TRP A 66 11.28 2.52 7.71
N TYR A 67 10.20 1.75 7.68
CA TYR A 67 9.28 1.71 6.54
C TYR A 67 7.90 2.25 6.93
N MET A 68 7.27 2.93 5.99
CA MET A 68 5.84 3.18 6.08
C MET A 68 5.12 1.84 6.09
N ALA A 69 4.23 1.62 7.06
CA ALA A 69 3.52 0.35 7.16
C ALA A 69 2.15 0.52 7.82
N PHE A 70 1.21 -0.31 7.39
CA PHE A 70 -0.13 -0.40 7.96
C PHE A 70 -0.47 -1.85 8.30
N THR A 71 -1.09 -2.05 9.45
CA THR A 71 -1.63 -3.34 9.84
C THR A 71 -2.74 -3.79 8.88
N ARG A 72 -3.10 -5.08 8.92
CA ARG A 72 -4.23 -5.63 8.16
C ARG A 72 -5.57 -4.88 8.37
N LYS A 73 -5.75 -4.24 9.53
CA LYS A 73 -6.94 -3.42 9.84
C LYS A 73 -6.81 -1.96 9.37
N GLY A 74 -5.78 -1.62 8.59
CA GLY A 74 -5.53 -0.27 8.09
C GLY A 74 -4.91 0.69 9.12
N ARG A 75 -4.62 0.25 10.35
CA ARG A 75 -3.99 1.12 11.37
C ARG A 75 -2.51 1.34 11.07
N PRO A 76 -1.97 2.56 11.23
CA PRO A 76 -0.54 2.84 11.10
C PRO A 76 0.28 1.95 12.04
N ARG A 77 1.34 1.34 11.52
CA ARG A 77 2.26 0.51 12.30
C ARG A 77 3.50 1.32 12.69
N LYS A 78 4.02 1.05 13.89
CA LYS A 78 5.25 1.69 14.38
C LYS A 78 6.45 1.19 13.58
N ALA A 79 7.31 2.11 13.15
CA ALA A 79 8.45 1.82 12.29
C ALA A 79 9.47 0.84 12.90
N SER A 80 9.64 0.87 14.23
CA SER A 80 10.49 -0.12 14.93
C SER A 80 10.01 -1.57 14.76
N ARG A 81 8.78 -1.78 14.26
CA ARG A 81 8.20 -3.09 13.98
C ARG A 81 8.01 -3.35 12.48
N SER A 82 8.21 -2.34 11.62
CA SER A 82 8.09 -2.48 10.17
C SER A 82 9.41 -3.00 9.60
N ARG A 83 9.35 -4.04 8.77
CA ARG A 83 10.48 -4.56 7.99
C ARG A 83 10.12 -4.60 6.52
N GLN A 84 11.12 -4.48 5.65
CA GLN A 84 10.94 -4.48 4.19
C GLN A 84 10.23 -5.72 3.67
N ASN A 85 10.48 -6.90 4.26
CA ASN A 85 9.90 -8.17 3.82
C ASN A 85 8.48 -8.42 4.36
N GLN A 86 7.93 -7.53 5.19
CA GLN A 86 6.58 -7.69 5.73
C GLN A 86 5.54 -7.08 4.78
N ARG A 87 4.49 -7.85 4.48
CA ARG A 87 3.37 -7.40 3.61
C ARG A 87 2.74 -6.07 4.05
N GLU A 88 2.79 -5.76 5.34
CA GLU A 88 2.28 -4.51 5.91
C GLU A 88 3.03 -3.26 5.43
N ALA A 89 4.25 -3.41 4.90
CA ALA A 89 5.06 -2.35 4.30
C ALA A 89 5.02 -2.35 2.76
N HIS A 90 4.20 -3.21 2.16
CA HIS A 90 4.10 -3.36 0.70
C HIS A 90 2.90 -2.58 0.17
N PHE A 91 3.13 -1.78 -0.87
CA PHE A 91 2.14 -0.91 -1.47
C PHE A 91 2.06 -1.14 -2.98
N ILE A 92 0.90 -0.79 -3.55
CA ILE A 92 0.69 -0.68 -4.99
C ILE A 92 0.24 0.74 -5.29
N LYS A 93 0.91 1.39 -6.24
CA LYS A 93 0.51 2.71 -6.75
C LYS A 93 -0.72 2.54 -7.64
N ARG A 94 -1.76 3.33 -7.39
CA ARG A 94 -2.99 3.35 -8.19
C ARG A 94 -3.24 4.76 -8.70
N LEU A 95 -3.78 4.87 -9.91
CA LEU A 95 -4.27 6.15 -10.41
C LEU A 95 -5.44 6.63 -9.53
N TYR A 96 -5.46 7.93 -9.22
CA TYR A 96 -6.48 8.50 -8.34
C TYR A 96 -7.90 8.42 -8.93
N ARG A 97 -8.00 8.44 -10.27
CA ARG A 97 -9.20 8.07 -11.02
C ARG A 97 -8.81 6.91 -11.94
N GLY A 98 -9.58 5.82 -11.90
CA GLY A 98 -9.38 4.69 -12.81
C GLY A 98 -9.55 5.19 -14.23
N GLN A 99 -8.52 5.00 -15.06
CA GLN A 99 -8.52 5.21 -16.51
C GLN A 99 -8.89 6.64 -16.97
N LEU A 100 -7.93 7.35 -17.57
CA LEU A 100 -8.29 8.04 -18.81
C LEU A 100 -8.51 6.92 -19.84
N PRO A 101 -9.58 6.96 -20.65
CA PRO A 101 -9.75 5.99 -21.72
C PRO A 101 -8.50 6.11 -22.61
N PHE A 102 -7.74 5.03 -22.72
CA PHE A 102 -6.94 4.86 -23.94
C PHE A 102 -7.93 5.04 -25.10
N PRO A 103 -7.59 5.78 -26.16
CA PRO A 103 -8.52 5.97 -27.26
C PRO A 103 -8.61 4.63 -27.98
N ASN A 104 -9.58 3.79 -27.62
CA ASN A 104 -9.96 2.60 -28.37
C ASN A 104 -11.36 2.16 -27.93
N ASN A 105 -12.34 2.70 -28.66
CA ASN A 105 -13.70 2.20 -28.90
C ASN A 105 -14.33 1.33 -27.81
N ALA A 106 -15.26 1.96 -27.08
CA ALA A 106 -16.11 1.37 -26.05
C ALA A 106 -16.93 0.14 -26.51
N GLU A 107 -17.07 -0.10 -27.82
CA GLU A 107 -17.87 -1.20 -28.37
C GLU A 107 -17.18 -2.57 -28.33
N ARG A 108 -15.85 -2.64 -28.12
CA ARG A 108 -15.10 -3.91 -28.16
C ARG A 108 -14.91 -4.60 -26.80
N GLN A 109 -15.38 -4.02 -25.70
CA GLN A 109 -15.49 -4.75 -24.43
C GLN A 109 -16.74 -5.63 -24.44
N LYS A 110 -16.83 -6.52 -25.43
CA LYS A 110 -17.79 -7.61 -25.40
C LYS A 110 -17.45 -8.50 -24.21
N GLN A 111 -18.39 -8.48 -23.26
CA GLN A 111 -18.88 -9.63 -22.51
C GLN A 111 -17.81 -10.65 -22.11
N PHE A 112 -17.41 -10.63 -20.83
CA PHE A 112 -16.78 -11.80 -20.23
C PHE A 112 -17.80 -12.95 -20.23
N GLU A 113 -17.66 -13.89 -21.16
CA GLU A 113 -18.39 -15.16 -21.08
C GLU A 113 -17.80 -15.98 -19.95
N PHE A 114 -18.58 -16.16 -18.90
CA PHE A 114 -18.25 -17.08 -17.83
C PHE A 114 -18.39 -18.49 -18.41
N VAL A 115 -17.27 -19.14 -18.76
CA VAL A 115 -17.28 -20.57 -19.10
C VAL A 115 -17.67 -21.30 -17.81
N GLY A 116 -18.96 -21.62 -17.70
CA GLY A 116 -19.52 -22.38 -16.59
C GLY A 116 -18.93 -23.78 -16.59
N SER A 117 -17.80 -23.97 -15.92
CA SER A 117 -17.32 -25.30 -15.56
C SER A 117 -18.31 -25.89 -14.55
N SER A 118 -19.23 -26.67 -15.10
CA SER A 118 -20.04 -27.72 -14.49
C SER A 118 -19.62 -28.16 -13.08
N SER A 119 -20.61 -28.12 -12.19
CA SER A 119 -20.78 -28.92 -10.96
C SER A 119 -20.07 -28.43 -9.68
N PRO A 120 -20.82 -28.02 -8.64
CA PRO A 120 -20.26 -27.72 -7.33
C PRO A 120 -19.86 -29.03 -6.63
N THR A 121 -18.56 -29.28 -6.47
CA THR A 121 -18.07 -30.34 -5.57
C THR A 121 -18.53 -30.04 -4.14
N ARG A 122 -19.40 -30.90 -3.63
CA ARG A 122 -19.96 -30.90 -2.27
C ARG A 122 -18.83 -30.84 -1.24
N ARG A 123 -18.77 -29.74 -0.47
CA ARG A 123 -17.85 -29.57 0.66
C ARG A 123 -18.10 -30.67 1.70
N THR A 124 -17.11 -31.52 1.97
CA THR A 124 -17.21 -32.55 3.01
C THR A 124 -17.19 -31.91 4.41
N ARG A 125 -18.16 -32.28 5.23
CA ARG A 125 -18.34 -31.82 6.61
C ARG A 125 -17.33 -32.54 7.49
N ARG A 126 -16.34 -31.84 8.05
CA ARG A 126 -15.38 -32.40 9.03
C ARG A 126 -16.15 -32.85 10.29
N THR A 127 -16.12 -34.14 10.58
CA THR A 127 -16.54 -34.73 11.86
C THR A 127 -15.46 -34.44 12.91
N ARG A 128 -15.84 -33.75 14.00
CA ARG A 128 -15.04 -33.70 15.24
C ARG A 128 -15.54 -34.85 16.13
N THR A 129 -14.71 -35.86 16.34
CA THR A 129 -14.91 -36.83 17.42
C THR A 129 -14.49 -36.19 18.75
N PRO A 130 -15.25 -36.37 19.85
CA PRO A 130 -14.81 -35.97 21.18
C PRO A 130 -13.84 -37.01 21.77
N HIS A 131 -12.78 -36.54 22.42
CA HIS A 131 -11.91 -37.40 23.24
C HIS A 131 -12.63 -37.81 24.55
N PRO A 132 -12.55 -39.08 24.97
CA PRO A 132 -12.99 -39.48 26.29
C PRO A 132 -11.95 -39.11 27.36
N ARG A 133 -12.43 -38.87 28.59
CA ARG A 133 -11.63 -38.78 29.81
C ARG A 133 -11.34 -40.16 30.35
#